data_AF-A0A7K6B6T1-F1
#
_entry.id   AF-A0A7K6B6T1-F1
#
_cell.length_a   1.000
_cell.length_b   1.000
_cell.length_c   1.000
_cell.angle_alpha   90.00
_cell.angle_beta   90.00
_cell.angle_gamma   90.00
#
_symmetry.space_group_name_H-M   'P 1'
#
loop_
_entity.id
_entity.type
_entity.pdbx_description
1 polymer ?
#
loop_
_entity_poly.entity_id
_entity_poly.type
_entity_poly.pdbx_seq_one_letter_code
_entity_poly.pdbx_strand_id
1 'polypeptide(L)'
;FYFRNKHRPFLLFVSLLHVHTPLITTERFHGRSRHGLYGDNVEEMDWMVGRLLDVIEKEGLKNTTFIYFASDHGGFLEAHRGNTQLGGWNGVYKGGKGMGGWEGGIRVPGIVRWPGVLPAGKTVDEPTSLMDIFPTVVTLAGGAVPQDRVIDGRTLLPLLQKTAPRSGHEFLFHYCGLVLHAVRWYQQDS
;
A
#
# COMPACT_ATOMS: atom_id res chain seq x y z
N PHE A 1 -15.96 -14.54 -1.26
CA PHE A 1 -15.97 -13.84 0.04
C PHE A 1 -17.13 -12.83 0.11
N TYR A 2 -17.15 -11.81 -0.75
CA TYR A 2 -18.16 -10.73 -0.76
C TYR A 2 -19.62 -11.22 -0.62
N PHE A 3 -20.05 -12.17 -1.45
CA PHE A 3 -21.43 -12.68 -1.41
C PHE A 3 -21.89 -13.21 -0.04
N ARG A 4 -20.96 -13.74 0.77
CA ARG A 4 -21.25 -14.29 2.11
C ARG A 4 -21.26 -13.21 3.19
N ASN A 5 -20.66 -12.04 2.93
CA ASN A 5 -20.38 -11.02 3.94
C ASN A 5 -21.01 -9.66 3.64
N LYS A 6 -21.61 -9.44 2.47
CA LYS A 6 -22.12 -8.13 2.03
C LYS A 6 -23.16 -7.47 2.94
N HIS A 7 -23.77 -8.22 3.86
CA HIS A 7 -24.76 -7.71 4.81
C HIS A 7 -24.19 -7.44 6.22
N ARG A 8 -22.86 -7.52 6.39
CA ARG A 8 -22.17 -7.19 7.64
C ARG A 8 -20.84 -6.48 7.35
N PRO A 9 -20.29 -5.70 8.30
CA PRO A 9 -18.94 -5.18 8.17
C PRO A 9 -17.94 -6.33 7.98
N PHE A 10 -16.96 -6.13 7.10
CA PHE A 10 -15.90 -7.10 6.86
C PHE A 10 -14.55 -6.41 6.70
N LEU A 11 -13.50 -7.14 7.09
CA LEU A 11 -12.13 -6.84 6.71
C LEU A 11 -11.68 -7.92 5.72
N LEU A 12 -11.23 -7.50 4.54
CA LEU A 12 -10.62 -8.37 3.55
C LEU A 12 -9.17 -7.95 3.33
N PHE A 13 -8.24 -8.79 3.78
CA PHE A 13 -6.82 -8.63 3.50
C PHE A 13 -6.44 -9.51 2.31
N VAL A 14 -6.01 -8.89 1.21
CA VAL A 14 -5.56 -9.59 0.00
C VAL A 14 -4.08 -9.34 -0.17
N SER A 15 -3.25 -10.34 0.13
CA SER A 15 -1.82 -10.33 -0.15
C SER A 15 -1.58 -11.14 -1.42
N LEU A 16 -1.39 -10.44 -2.53
CA LEU A 16 -1.08 -11.06 -3.83
C LEU A 16 0.42 -11.38 -3.88
N LEU A 17 0.76 -12.56 -4.41
CA LEU A 17 2.15 -12.97 -4.62
C LEU A 17 2.78 -12.34 -5.87
N HIS A 18 1.95 -11.71 -6.71
CA HIS A 18 2.38 -11.00 -7.92
C HIS A 18 3.53 -10.06 -7.63
N VAL A 19 4.40 -9.89 -8.62
CA VAL A 19 5.63 -9.06 -8.56
C VAL A 19 6.74 -9.54 -7.61
N HIS A 20 6.54 -10.64 -6.89
CA HIS A 20 7.63 -11.38 -6.26
C HIS A 20 8.19 -12.45 -7.21
N THR A 21 9.51 -12.60 -7.26
CA THR A 21 10.14 -13.69 -8.02
C THR A 21 9.70 -15.06 -7.47
N PRO A 22 9.44 -16.07 -8.32
CA PRO A 22 9.84 -16.20 -9.73
C PRO A 22 8.86 -15.67 -10.80
N LEU A 23 7.89 -14.80 -10.45
CA LEU A 23 6.99 -14.13 -11.41
C LEU A 23 6.11 -15.09 -12.23
N ILE A 24 5.50 -16.07 -11.56
CA ILE A 24 4.54 -16.98 -12.21
C ILE A 24 3.28 -16.19 -12.56
N THR A 25 2.87 -16.23 -13.82
CA THR A 25 1.63 -15.59 -14.30
C THR A 25 0.85 -16.57 -15.19
N THR A 26 -0.42 -16.28 -15.44
CA THR A 26 -1.25 -17.13 -16.31
C THR A 26 -0.93 -16.90 -17.79
N GLU A 27 -1.18 -17.92 -18.62
CA GLU A 27 -0.92 -17.86 -20.08
C GLU A 27 -1.53 -16.64 -20.75
N ARG A 28 -2.67 -16.16 -20.24
CA ARG A 28 -3.35 -14.96 -20.74
C ARG A 28 -2.46 -13.72 -20.71
N PHE A 29 -1.55 -13.59 -19.74
CA PHE A 29 -0.72 -12.40 -19.52
C PHE A 29 0.72 -12.56 -20.01
N HIS A 30 1.13 -13.77 -20.40
CA HIS A 30 2.48 -14.02 -20.91
C HIS A 30 2.81 -13.17 -22.14
N GLY A 31 3.89 -12.38 -22.05
CA GLY A 31 4.42 -11.58 -23.14
C GLY A 31 3.54 -10.40 -23.55
N ARG A 32 2.58 -9.98 -22.71
CA ARG A 32 1.71 -8.84 -23.02
C ARG A 32 2.40 -7.51 -22.73
N SER A 33 3.15 -7.47 -21.64
CA SER A 33 3.74 -6.25 -21.15
C SER A 33 5.05 -5.92 -21.83
N ARG A 34 5.26 -4.63 -22.08
CA ARG A 34 6.55 -4.11 -22.58
C ARG A 34 7.68 -4.24 -21.56
N HIS A 35 7.35 -4.53 -20.30
CA HIS A 35 8.32 -4.71 -19.21
C HIS A 35 8.60 -6.19 -18.89
N GLY A 36 8.37 -7.06 -19.88
CA GLY A 36 8.62 -8.50 -19.76
C GLY A 36 7.80 -9.14 -18.64
N LEU A 37 8.33 -10.22 -18.07
CA LEU A 37 7.60 -11.07 -17.12
C LEU A 37 7.17 -10.35 -15.84
N TYR A 38 7.96 -9.35 -15.39
CA TYR A 38 7.57 -8.51 -14.27
C TYR A 38 6.34 -7.66 -14.62
N GLY A 39 6.34 -7.04 -15.80
CA GLY A 39 5.20 -6.30 -16.32
C GLY A 39 3.97 -7.17 -16.51
N ASP A 40 4.12 -8.40 -17.00
CA ASP A 40 3.01 -9.36 -17.15
C ASP A 40 2.35 -9.65 -15.79
N ASN A 41 3.16 -9.82 -14.74
CA ASN A 41 2.67 -9.97 -13.37
C ASN A 41 1.94 -8.72 -12.86
N VAL A 42 2.45 -7.53 -13.17
CA VAL A 42 1.79 -6.26 -12.81
C VAL A 42 0.42 -6.15 -13.50
N GLU A 43 0.34 -6.47 -14.80
CA GLU A 43 -0.91 -6.42 -15.55
C GLU A 43 -1.94 -7.46 -15.05
N GLU A 44 -1.49 -8.65 -14.67
CA GLU A 44 -2.38 -9.65 -14.05
C GLU A 44 -2.88 -9.20 -12.68
N MET A 45 -2.00 -8.65 -11.83
CA MET A 45 -2.36 -8.09 -10.54
C MET A 45 -3.37 -6.96 -10.69
N ASP A 46 -3.12 -6.01 -11.60
CA ASP A 46 -4.03 -4.90 -11.90
C ASP A 46 -5.39 -5.43 -12.36
N TRP A 47 -5.41 -6.41 -13.26
CA TRP A 47 -6.65 -7.06 -13.69
C TRP A 47 -7.39 -7.69 -12.50
N MET A 48 -6.69 -8.44 -11.64
CA MET A 48 -7.29 -9.07 -10.45
C MET A 48 -7.88 -8.03 -9.49
N VAL A 49 -7.19 -6.92 -9.24
CA VAL A 49 -7.69 -5.80 -8.44
C VAL A 49 -8.95 -5.21 -9.09
N GLY A 50 -8.94 -5.02 -10.41
CA GLY A 50 -10.12 -4.60 -11.18
C GLY A 50 -11.32 -5.53 -10.97
N ARG A 51 -11.12 -6.85 -10.95
CA ARG A 51 -12.19 -7.82 -10.65
C ARG A 51 -12.77 -7.68 -9.24
N LEU A 52 -11.94 -7.34 -8.25
CA LEU A 52 -12.42 -7.07 -6.89
C LEU A 52 -13.28 -5.80 -6.86
N LEU A 53 -12.83 -4.74 -7.55
CA LEU A 53 -13.56 -3.48 -7.66
C LEU A 53 -14.89 -3.65 -8.40
N ASP A 54 -14.93 -4.45 -9.47
CA ASP A 54 -16.16 -4.80 -10.20
C ASP A 54 -17.21 -5.43 -9.27
N VAL A 55 -16.80 -6.34 -8.39
CA VAL A 55 -17.71 -7.01 -7.45
C VAL A 55 -18.23 -6.02 -6.39
N ILE A 56 -17.36 -5.16 -5.86
CA ILE A 56 -17.77 -4.10 -4.91
C ILE A 56 -18.82 -3.19 -5.54
N GLU A 57 -18.66 -2.81 -6.81
CA GLU A 57 -19.61 -1.97 -7.52
C GLU A 57 -20.93 -2.69 -7.80
N LYS A 58 -20.88 -3.92 -8.35
CA LYS A 58 -22.08 -4.72 -8.67
C LYS A 58 -22.93 -5.03 -7.44
N GLU A 59 -22.30 -5.25 -6.29
CA GLU A 59 -23.00 -5.53 -5.03
C GLU A 59 -23.43 -4.26 -4.27
N GLY A 60 -23.25 -3.06 -4.85
CA GLY A 60 -23.67 -1.80 -4.23
C GLY A 60 -22.84 -1.38 -3.01
N LEU A 61 -21.66 -1.95 -2.81
CA LEU A 61 -20.79 -1.72 -1.65
C LEU A 61 -19.81 -0.54 -1.85
N LYS A 62 -19.85 0.11 -3.02
CA LYS A 62 -18.91 1.14 -3.45
C LYS A 62 -18.74 2.30 -2.47
N ASN A 63 -19.83 2.80 -1.89
CA ASN A 63 -19.79 3.97 -1.00
C ASN A 63 -19.55 3.61 0.48
N THR A 64 -19.54 2.32 0.81
CA THR A 64 -19.37 1.80 2.17
C THR A 64 -18.10 0.98 2.35
N THR A 65 -17.26 0.90 1.31
CA THR A 65 -16.00 0.15 1.35
C THR A 65 -14.81 1.10 1.28
N PHE A 66 -14.03 1.14 2.35
CA PHE A 66 -12.70 1.74 2.36
C PHE A 66 -11.68 0.75 1.77
N ILE A 67 -10.92 1.18 0.76
CA ILE A 67 -9.90 0.37 0.10
C ILE A 67 -8.55 1.07 0.22
N TYR A 68 -7.54 0.33 0.67
CA TYR A 68 -6.15 0.77 0.74
C TYR A 68 -5.29 -0.22 -0.05
N PHE A 69 -4.53 0.28 -1.02
CA PHE A 69 -3.59 -0.50 -1.83
C PHE A 69 -2.17 0.00 -1.59
N ALA A 70 -1.25 -0.92 -1.30
CA ALA A 70 0.16 -0.64 -1.12
C ALA A 70 1.05 -1.86 -1.39
N SER A 71 2.37 -1.62 -1.38
CA SER A 71 3.41 -2.65 -1.39
C SER A 71 4.01 -2.79 0.02
N ASP A 72 4.63 -3.93 0.31
CA ASP A 72 5.33 -4.18 1.58
C ASP A 72 6.74 -3.57 1.62
N HIS A 73 7.42 -3.52 0.48
CA HIS A 73 8.71 -2.86 0.29
C HIS A 73 8.89 -2.36 -1.16
N GLY A 74 9.98 -1.66 -1.41
CA GLY A 74 10.36 -1.22 -2.76
C GLY A 74 10.80 -2.35 -3.70
N GLY A 75 10.99 -2.03 -4.98
CA GLY A 75 11.35 -2.99 -6.03
C GLY A 75 12.68 -3.71 -5.77
N PHE A 76 12.74 -5.00 -6.14
CA PHE A 76 13.95 -5.81 -6.03
C PHE A 76 14.88 -5.60 -7.23
N LEU A 77 15.64 -4.51 -7.22
CA LEU A 77 16.40 -4.02 -8.39
C LEU A 77 17.42 -5.04 -8.92
N GLU A 78 18.02 -5.83 -8.05
CA GLU A 78 19.06 -6.82 -8.36
C GLU A 78 18.50 -8.13 -8.91
N ALA A 79 17.18 -8.30 -8.99
CA ALA A 79 16.59 -9.51 -9.56
C ALA A 79 16.71 -9.51 -11.09
N HIS A 80 17.62 -10.32 -11.60
CA HIS A 80 17.80 -10.54 -13.04
C HIS A 80 18.08 -12.01 -13.35
N ARG A 81 17.80 -12.42 -14.59
CA ARG A 81 18.21 -13.71 -15.14
C ARG A 81 18.87 -13.48 -16.49
N GLY A 82 20.20 -13.63 -16.54
CA GLY A 82 20.97 -13.18 -17.70
C GLY A 82 20.72 -11.69 -17.93
N ASN A 83 20.31 -11.34 -19.16
CA ASN A 83 19.97 -9.96 -19.55
C ASN A 83 18.51 -9.58 -19.29
N THR A 84 17.71 -10.44 -18.66
CA THR A 84 16.30 -10.19 -18.38
C THR A 84 16.13 -9.62 -16.97
N GLN A 85 15.57 -8.40 -16.88
CA GLN A 85 15.13 -7.81 -15.62
C GLN A 85 13.92 -8.58 -15.06
N LEU A 86 14.01 -9.00 -13.81
CA LEU A 86 12.93 -9.70 -13.08
C LEU A 86 12.43 -8.90 -11.87
N GLY A 87 13.10 -7.81 -11.53
CA GLY A 87 12.73 -6.91 -10.45
C GLY A 87 11.90 -5.73 -10.90
N GLY A 88 11.22 -5.10 -9.93
CA GLY A 88 10.52 -3.83 -10.14
C GLY A 88 11.45 -2.64 -10.32
N TRP A 89 10.85 -1.47 -10.46
CA TRP A 89 11.54 -0.19 -10.64
C TRP A 89 11.04 0.84 -9.61
N ASN A 90 11.96 1.62 -9.05
CA ASN A 90 11.68 2.58 -7.96
C ASN A 90 11.66 4.03 -8.44
N GLY A 91 11.57 4.27 -9.74
CA GLY A 91 11.49 5.63 -10.26
C GLY A 91 12.79 6.41 -10.07
N VAL A 92 12.64 7.63 -9.57
CA VAL A 92 13.75 8.54 -9.22
C VAL A 92 14.39 8.22 -7.87
N TYR A 93 13.82 7.28 -7.11
CA TYR A 93 14.27 6.99 -5.76
C TYR A 93 15.46 6.02 -5.76
N LYS A 94 16.43 6.32 -4.90
CA LYS A 94 17.64 5.52 -4.72
C LYS A 94 17.32 4.24 -3.93
N GLY A 95 17.97 3.13 -4.28
CA GLY A 95 17.90 1.86 -3.54
C GLY A 95 16.65 1.03 -3.86
N GLY A 96 16.55 -0.15 -3.23
CA GLY A 96 15.48 -1.12 -3.45
C GLY A 96 15.25 -2.05 -2.26
N LYS A 97 14.63 -3.21 -2.51
CA LYS A 97 14.34 -4.23 -1.51
C LYS A 97 15.54 -4.47 -0.57
N GLY A 98 15.28 -4.50 0.74
CA GLY A 98 16.32 -4.72 1.76
C GLY A 98 17.17 -3.50 2.10
N MET A 99 16.99 -2.38 1.40
CA MET A 99 17.75 -1.15 1.64
C MET A 99 16.96 -0.13 2.47
N GLY A 100 16.73 -0.44 3.75
CA GLY A 100 15.87 0.35 4.65
C GLY A 100 16.29 1.81 4.90
N GLY A 101 17.51 2.21 4.49
CA GLY A 101 17.99 3.59 4.60
C GLY A 101 17.77 4.44 3.35
N TRP A 102 17.27 3.86 2.26
CA TRP A 102 17.09 4.57 0.98
C TRP A 102 15.63 4.59 0.56
N GLU A 103 15.18 5.73 0.02
CA GLU A 103 13.78 5.98 -0.36
C GLU A 103 13.19 4.87 -1.24
N GLY A 104 13.95 4.35 -2.21
CA GLY A 104 13.49 3.30 -3.11
C GLY A 104 13.32 1.94 -2.44
N GLY A 105 13.80 1.74 -1.21
CA GLY A 105 13.54 0.54 -0.41
C GLY A 105 12.29 0.63 0.46
N ILE A 106 11.93 1.84 0.90
CA ILE A 106 10.89 2.08 1.93
C ILE A 106 9.65 2.84 1.43
N ARG A 107 9.79 3.64 0.37
CA ARG A 107 8.69 4.41 -0.22
C ARG A 107 7.97 3.54 -1.22
N VAL A 108 6.72 3.23 -0.90
CA VAL A 108 5.86 2.34 -1.69
C VAL A 108 4.66 3.11 -2.26
N PRO A 109 3.99 2.59 -3.30
CA PRO A 109 2.70 3.12 -3.72
C PRO A 109 1.70 3.09 -2.57
N GLY A 110 0.88 4.14 -2.43
CA GLY A 110 -0.20 4.21 -1.47
C GLY A 110 -1.43 4.82 -2.12
N ILE A 111 -2.44 3.99 -2.40
CA ILE A 111 -3.69 4.43 -3.04
C ILE A 111 -4.85 4.16 -2.09
N VAL A 112 -5.64 5.19 -1.81
CA VAL A 112 -6.84 5.10 -0.99
C VAL A 112 -8.07 5.39 -1.83
N ARG A 113 -9.11 4.57 -1.68
CA ARG A 113 -10.39 4.75 -2.36
C ARG A 113 -11.53 4.55 -1.37
N TRP A 114 -12.35 5.58 -1.20
CA TRP A 114 -13.60 5.51 -0.43
C TRP A 114 -14.64 6.52 -0.97
N PRO A 115 -15.31 6.19 -2.09
CA PRO A 115 -16.32 7.04 -2.70
C PRO A 115 -17.43 7.45 -1.72
N GLY A 116 -17.91 8.68 -1.84
CA GLY A 116 -18.92 9.24 -0.93
C GLY A 116 -18.35 9.77 0.40
N VAL A 117 -17.11 9.41 0.75
CA VAL A 117 -16.43 9.92 1.96
C VAL A 117 -15.19 10.74 1.59
N LEU A 118 -14.36 10.24 0.68
CA LEU A 118 -13.13 10.91 0.26
C LEU A 118 -13.30 11.56 -1.13
N PRO A 119 -12.78 12.79 -1.34
CA PRO A 119 -12.78 13.42 -2.65
C PRO A 119 -11.84 12.65 -3.61
N ALA A 120 -12.32 12.40 -4.84
CA ALA A 120 -11.53 11.73 -5.87
C ALA A 120 -10.39 12.64 -6.40
N GLY A 121 -9.32 12.01 -6.90
CA GLY A 121 -8.22 12.70 -7.59
C GLY A 121 -7.43 13.65 -6.68
N LYS A 122 -7.38 13.40 -5.37
CA LYS A 122 -6.57 14.17 -4.43
C LYS A 122 -5.27 13.43 -4.13
N THR A 123 -4.20 14.22 -4.03
CA THR A 123 -2.88 13.78 -3.55
C THR A 123 -2.71 14.23 -2.10
N VAL A 124 -2.02 13.39 -1.32
CA VAL A 124 -1.57 13.70 0.04
C VAL A 124 -0.05 13.60 0.01
N ASP A 125 0.62 14.74 0.15
CA ASP A 125 2.09 14.83 0.12
C ASP A 125 2.72 14.63 1.51
N GLU A 126 1.88 14.55 2.55
CA GLU A 126 2.30 14.32 3.93
C GLU A 126 2.86 12.89 4.11
N PRO A 127 3.95 12.73 4.89
CA PRO A 127 4.55 11.44 5.12
C PRO A 127 3.62 10.54 5.95
N THR A 128 3.45 9.29 5.51
CA THR A 128 2.64 8.28 6.21
C THR A 128 3.42 6.98 6.31
N SER A 129 2.93 6.06 7.13
CA SER A 129 3.52 4.75 7.38
C SER A 129 2.52 3.64 7.04
N LEU A 130 3.03 2.48 6.60
CA LEU A 130 2.19 1.28 6.47
C LEU A 130 1.60 0.85 7.83
N MET A 131 2.28 1.21 8.93
CA MET A 131 1.78 1.00 10.30
C MET A 131 0.51 1.78 10.60
N ASP A 132 0.20 2.84 9.84
CA ASP A 132 -0.99 3.67 10.01
C ASP A 132 -2.29 2.96 9.60
N ILE A 133 -2.18 1.87 8.83
CA ILE A 133 -3.33 1.05 8.44
C ILE A 133 -3.99 0.45 9.67
N PHE A 134 -3.21 -0.04 10.65
CA PHE A 134 -3.73 -0.67 11.85
C PHE A 134 -4.67 0.24 12.66
N PRO A 135 -4.25 1.42 13.16
CA PRO A 135 -5.13 2.32 13.89
C PRO A 135 -6.26 2.84 13.01
N THR A 136 -6.03 3.06 11.71
CA THR A 136 -7.08 3.50 10.77
C THR A 136 -8.22 2.48 10.70
N VAL A 137 -7.90 1.19 10.51
CA VAL A 137 -8.90 0.12 10.44
C VAL A 137 -9.62 -0.07 11.79
N VAL A 138 -8.90 0.01 12.91
CA VAL A 138 -9.51 -0.06 14.25
C VAL A 138 -10.52 1.08 14.44
N THR A 139 -10.16 2.32 14.09
CA THR A 139 -11.07 3.46 14.17
C THR A 139 -12.29 3.29 13.25
N LEU A 140 -12.09 2.83 12.01
CA LEU A 140 -13.19 2.57 11.07
C LEU A 140 -14.17 1.49 11.59
N ALA A 141 -13.67 0.52 12.33
CA ALA A 141 -14.48 -0.52 12.96
C ALA A 141 -15.18 -0.06 14.25
N GLY A 142 -14.97 1.19 14.70
CA GLY A 142 -15.49 1.71 15.97
C GLY A 142 -14.77 1.16 17.20
N GLY A 143 -13.57 0.59 17.03
CA GLY A 143 -12.76 0.06 18.12
C GLY A 143 -11.82 1.09 18.73
N ALA A 144 -11.12 0.68 19.78
CA ALA A 144 -10.03 1.43 20.41
C ALA A 144 -8.70 0.70 20.20
N VAL A 145 -7.64 1.45 19.87
CA VAL A 145 -6.29 0.86 19.82
C VAL A 145 -5.82 0.49 21.23
N PRO A 146 -4.99 -0.56 21.39
CA PRO A 146 -4.45 -0.93 22.69
C PRO A 146 -3.75 0.24 23.39
N GLN A 147 -4.02 0.42 24.69
CA GLN A 147 -3.45 1.47 25.52
C GLN A 147 -2.34 0.96 26.45
N ASP A 148 -2.07 -0.35 26.42
CA ASP A 148 -1.11 -1.05 27.28
C ASP A 148 0.28 -1.20 26.65
N ARG A 149 0.47 -0.65 25.45
CA ARG A 149 1.73 -0.70 24.68
C ARG A 149 1.80 0.48 23.71
N VAL A 150 3.01 0.78 23.26
CA VAL A 150 3.22 1.79 22.22
C VAL A 150 2.68 1.27 20.89
N ILE A 151 1.94 2.13 20.19
CA ILE A 151 1.49 1.90 18.82
C ILE A 151 2.11 3.01 17.96
N ASP A 152 3.00 2.63 17.04
CA ASP A 152 3.73 3.58 16.20
C ASP A 152 2.85 4.22 15.13
N GLY A 153 1.84 3.50 14.65
CA GLY A 153 0.91 3.98 13.64
C GLY A 153 -0.01 5.09 14.16
N ARG A 154 -0.42 5.98 13.27
CA ARG A 154 -1.43 7.03 13.51
C ARG A 154 -2.60 6.84 12.54
N THR A 155 -3.83 7.15 12.97
CA THR A 155 -4.98 7.04 12.06
C THR A 155 -4.84 8.02 10.89
N LEU A 156 -5.05 7.54 9.66
CA LEU A 156 -4.99 8.35 8.45
C LEU A 156 -6.26 9.18 8.23
N LEU A 157 -7.35 8.90 8.97
CA LEU A 157 -8.66 9.50 8.70
C LEU A 157 -8.64 11.04 8.74
N PRO A 158 -8.03 11.71 9.74
CA PRO A 158 -8.01 13.17 9.76
C PRO A 158 -7.29 13.78 8.55
N LEU A 159 -6.19 13.14 8.13
CA LEU A 159 -5.41 13.56 6.97
C LEU A 159 -6.20 13.34 5.67
N LEU A 160 -6.79 12.16 5.49
CA LEU A 160 -7.55 11.80 4.29
C LEU A 160 -8.83 12.63 4.14
N GLN A 161 -9.51 12.93 5.25
CA GLN A 161 -10.71 13.78 5.29
C GLN A 161 -10.40 15.27 5.30
N LYS A 162 -9.12 15.66 5.32
CA LYS A 162 -8.64 17.04 5.37
C LYS A 162 -9.14 17.83 6.59
N THR A 163 -9.40 17.14 7.69
CA THR A 163 -9.68 17.76 8.99
C THR A 163 -8.40 18.05 9.78
N ALA A 164 -7.27 17.47 9.35
CA ALA A 164 -5.93 17.85 9.77
C ALA A 164 -5.05 18.13 8.54
N PRO A 165 -4.24 19.21 8.56
CA PRO A 165 -3.37 19.58 7.43
C PRO A 165 -2.09 18.74 7.35
N ARG A 166 -1.71 18.07 8.46
CA ARG A 166 -0.45 17.31 8.60
C ARG A 166 -0.72 15.87 9.00
N SER A 167 0.23 14.98 8.69
CA SER A 167 0.22 13.63 9.28
C SER A 167 0.38 13.69 10.81
N GLY A 168 -0.05 12.64 11.51
CA GLY A 168 0.18 12.52 12.95
C GLY A 168 1.64 12.19 13.33
N HIS A 169 2.55 12.12 12.36
CA HIS A 169 3.94 11.74 12.55
C HIS A 169 4.84 12.97 12.62
N GLU A 170 5.63 13.06 13.68
CA GLU A 170 6.79 13.96 13.75
C GLU A 170 8.04 13.28 13.20
N PHE A 171 8.17 11.97 13.45
CA PHE A 171 9.27 11.14 12.99
C PHE A 171 8.75 9.89 12.29
N LEU A 172 9.43 9.48 11.22
CA LEU A 172 9.35 8.14 10.66
C LEU A 172 10.71 7.46 10.80
N PHE A 173 10.70 6.31 11.45
CA PHE A 173 11.90 5.51 11.71
C PHE A 173 11.99 4.37 10.69
N HIS A 174 13.17 4.18 10.10
CA HIS A 174 13.40 3.14 9.11
C HIS A 174 14.51 2.20 9.56
N TYR A 175 14.10 0.97 9.87
CA TYR A 175 14.97 -0.09 10.37
C TYR A 175 15.36 -1.08 9.26
N CYS A 176 16.50 -1.74 9.44
CA CYS A 176 16.83 -2.99 8.78
C CYS A 176 17.32 -3.98 9.84
N GLY A 177 16.50 -4.99 10.13
CA GLY A 177 16.73 -5.85 11.29
C GLY A 177 16.67 -5.05 12.59
N LEU A 178 17.72 -5.14 13.40
CA LEU A 178 17.81 -4.44 14.70
C LEU A 178 18.44 -3.04 14.62
N VAL A 179 18.86 -2.61 13.42
CA VAL A 179 19.60 -1.36 13.23
C VAL A 179 18.67 -0.29 12.67
N LEU A 180 18.68 0.89 13.28
CA LEU A 180 18.02 2.09 12.74
C LEU A 180 18.91 2.68 11.64
N HIS A 181 18.44 2.62 10.39
CA HIS A 181 19.21 3.06 9.22
C HIS A 181 18.96 4.53 8.88
N ALA A 182 17.73 5.00 9.05
CA ALA A 182 17.36 6.37 8.75
C ALA A 182 16.20 6.83 9.63
N VAL A 183 16.14 8.14 9.86
CA VAL A 183 15.00 8.82 10.48
C VAL A 183 14.61 9.97 9.57
N ARG A 184 13.33 10.05 9.22
CA ARG A 184 12.75 11.24 8.60
C ARG A 184 12.06 12.04 9.69
N TRP A 185 12.59 13.22 9.96
CA TRP A 185 11.94 14.21 10.82
C TRP A 185 11.12 15.17 9.97
N TYR A 186 9.93 15.52 10.44
CA TYR A 186 9.09 16.54 9.86
C TYR A 186 8.78 17.58 10.92
N GLN A 187 9.32 18.78 10.75
CA GLN A 187 9.10 19.88 11.68
C GLN A 187 7.62 20.28 11.63
N GLN A 188 6.94 20.19 12.77
CA GLN A 188 5.63 20.81 12.93
C GLN A 188 5.87 22.30 13.19
N ASP A 189 5.32 23.16 12.33
CA ASP A 189 5.35 24.60 12.55
C ASP A 189 4.61 24.89 13.87
N SER A 190 5.35 25.41 14.85
CA SER A 190 4.89 25.78 16.19
C SER A 190 3.97 26.99 16.19
#